data_AF-A0A7J3XA52-F1
#
_entry.id   AF-A0A7J3XA52-F1
#
_cell.length_a   1.000
_cell.length_b   1.000
_cell.length_c   1.000
_cell.angle_alpha   90.00
_cell.angle_beta   90.00
_cell.angle_gamma   90.00
#
_symmetry.space_group_name_H-M   'P 1'
#
loop_
_entity.id
_entity.type
_entity.pdbx_description
1 polymer ?
#
loop_
_entity_poly.entity_id
_entity_poly.type
_entity_poly.pdbx_seq_one_letter_code
_entity_poly.pdbx_strand_id
1 'polypeptide(L)'
;MESLIALFILLALVLIAVTLATRESERGRVERFRAGVSVEGDLLKLPTAVDVELGSVEVRGFWTGSPVTVSVGVGGTARAPAGRRRYVAELTVNPVERLSTSSLDLGKLCSGGYYLALKGDGTLLLRAPGFRVASGEYEGVVGVCLDPSKVPRRVAPLEVLEGDESARGEVTLGSSGTRGRVTWVFKTQVVRRFTYDKDSGVYRVVEEYISKPKARAARLELCGDTGRGYVCVRVAEATKPNEEARGELPYVGERRVLILSKGWLEYGGARALARELGVEVPSVLGYSAGALKARLVLDIPLGTDRVAEVEL
;
A
#
# COMPACT_ATOMS: atom_id res chain seq x y z
N MET A 1 22.16 -32.55 37.51
CA MET A 1 21.93 -31.31 36.74
C MET A 1 22.13 -31.51 35.24
N GLU A 2 23.16 -32.23 34.80
CA GLU A 2 23.46 -32.45 33.36
C GLU A 2 22.34 -33.16 32.58
N SER A 3 21.70 -34.18 33.17
CA SER A 3 20.58 -34.91 32.55
C SER A 3 19.34 -34.03 32.32
N LEU A 4 19.11 -33.03 33.17
CA LEU A 4 17.98 -32.11 33.04
C LEU A 4 18.22 -31.09 31.92
N ILE A 5 19.46 -30.61 31.78
CA ILE A 5 19.87 -29.70 30.69
C ILE A 5 19.76 -30.41 29.33
N ALA A 6 20.19 -31.68 29.24
CA ALA A 6 20.07 -32.47 28.02
C ALA A 6 18.60 -32.66 27.58
N LEU A 7 17.69 -32.91 28.54
CA LEU A 7 16.24 -33.01 28.26
C LEU A 7 15.66 -31.69 27.72
N PHE A 8 16.05 -30.55 28.30
CA PHE A 8 15.60 -29.23 27.84
C PHE A 8 16.09 -28.91 26.42
N ILE A 9 17.34 -29.26 26.10
CA ILE A 9 17.90 -29.07 24.75
C ILE A 9 17.15 -29.95 23.75
N LEU A 10 16.90 -31.23 24.09
CA LEU A 10 16.17 -32.15 23.22
C LEU A 10 14.74 -31.65 22.95
N LEU A 11 14.03 -31.20 24.00
CA LEU A 11 12.68 -30.67 23.87
C LEU A 11 12.64 -29.41 23.01
N ALA A 12 13.62 -28.51 23.17
CA ALA A 12 13.74 -27.31 22.35
C ALA A 12 13.99 -27.66 20.87
N LEU A 13 14.86 -28.64 20.59
CA LEU A 13 15.12 -29.10 19.23
C LEU A 13 13.88 -29.74 18.59
N VAL A 14 13.13 -30.55 19.34
CA VAL A 14 11.86 -31.13 18.86
C VAL A 14 10.84 -30.04 18.57
N LEU A 15 10.69 -29.04 19.45
CA LEU A 15 9.80 -27.89 19.22
C LEU A 15 10.20 -27.08 17.99
N ILE A 16 11.50 -26.85 17.79
CA ILE A 16 12.03 -26.18 16.59
C ILE A 16 11.74 -27.01 15.34
N ALA A 17 11.99 -28.32 15.37
CA ALA A 17 11.73 -29.21 14.24
C ALA A 17 10.24 -29.27 13.89
N VAL A 18 9.35 -29.37 14.88
CA VAL A 18 7.90 -29.36 14.68
C VAL A 18 7.42 -28.01 14.11
N THR A 19 7.95 -26.89 14.61
CA THR A 19 7.60 -25.56 14.08
C THR A 19 8.13 -25.32 12.66
N LEU A 20 9.30 -25.88 12.30
CA LEU A 20 9.80 -25.84 10.93
C LEU A 20 8.98 -26.74 10.00
N ALA A 21 8.69 -27.97 10.41
CA ALA A 21 7.91 -28.93 9.62
C ALA A 21 6.47 -28.45 9.37
N THR A 22 5.82 -27.87 10.38
CA THR A 22 4.48 -27.27 10.22
C THR A 22 4.50 -26.10 9.25
N ARG A 23 5.52 -25.24 9.29
CA ARG A 23 5.69 -24.13 8.34
C ARG A 23 5.91 -24.61 6.90
N GLU A 24 6.73 -25.62 6.72
CA GLU A 24 7.01 -26.19 5.40
C GLU A 24 5.76 -26.87 4.82
N SER A 25 4.98 -27.55 5.67
CA SER A 25 3.68 -28.10 5.33
C SER A 25 2.68 -27.03 4.91
N GLU A 26 2.57 -25.91 5.66
CA GLU A 26 1.69 -24.79 5.29
C GLU A 26 2.08 -24.20 3.93
N ARG A 27 3.37 -24.00 3.68
CA ARG A 27 3.86 -23.46 2.41
C ARG A 27 3.53 -24.39 1.25
N GLY A 28 3.83 -25.68 1.39
CA GLY A 28 3.50 -26.68 0.37
C GLY A 28 1.99 -26.81 0.12
N ARG A 29 1.16 -26.62 1.15
CA ARG A 29 -0.30 -26.57 1.01
C ARG A 29 -0.75 -25.37 0.16
N VAL A 30 -0.28 -24.16 0.46
CA VAL A 30 -0.67 -22.98 -0.33
C VAL A 30 -0.13 -23.04 -1.76
N GLU A 31 1.09 -23.53 -1.95
CA GLU A 31 1.68 -23.69 -3.29
C GLU A 31 0.91 -24.71 -4.13
N ARG A 32 0.50 -25.86 -3.55
CA ARG A 32 -0.40 -26.82 -4.22
C ARG A 32 -1.76 -26.22 -4.56
N PHE A 33 -2.36 -25.47 -3.63
CA PHE A 33 -3.62 -24.78 -3.91
C PHE A 33 -3.46 -23.79 -5.06
N ARG A 34 -2.43 -22.93 -5.01
CA ARG A 34 -2.13 -21.93 -6.03
C ARG A 34 -1.89 -22.57 -7.40
N ALA A 35 -1.21 -23.71 -7.45
CA ALA A 35 -0.94 -24.44 -8.69
C ALA A 35 -2.21 -25.06 -9.32
N GLY A 36 -3.19 -25.44 -8.49
CA GLY A 36 -4.47 -25.97 -8.98
C GLY A 36 -5.55 -24.91 -9.24
N VAL A 37 -5.34 -23.66 -8.81
CA VAL A 37 -6.26 -22.55 -9.09
C VAL A 37 -6.02 -22.02 -10.50
N SER A 38 -7.11 -21.81 -11.23
CA SER A 38 -7.08 -21.19 -12.56
C SER A 38 -8.24 -20.21 -12.74
N VAL A 39 -8.06 -19.25 -13.63
CA VAL A 39 -9.11 -18.28 -14.00
C VAL A 39 -9.59 -18.62 -15.42
N GLU A 40 -10.88 -18.84 -15.57
CA GLU A 40 -11.52 -19.09 -16.86
C GLU A 40 -12.74 -18.19 -17.01
N GLY A 41 -12.65 -17.17 -17.87
CA GLY A 41 -13.67 -16.14 -17.97
C GLY A 41 -13.87 -15.43 -16.63
N ASP A 42 -15.11 -15.44 -16.13
CA ASP A 42 -15.50 -14.81 -14.85
C ASP A 42 -15.54 -15.82 -13.69
N LEU A 43 -14.89 -16.98 -13.84
CA LEU A 43 -14.85 -18.03 -12.83
C LEU A 43 -13.41 -18.29 -12.35
N LEU A 44 -13.23 -18.33 -11.04
CA LEU A 44 -12.05 -18.85 -10.38
C LEU A 44 -12.27 -20.33 -10.09
N LYS A 45 -11.62 -21.21 -10.86
CA LYS A 45 -11.63 -22.65 -10.60
C LYS A 45 -10.70 -22.97 -9.43
N LEU A 46 -11.21 -23.76 -8.50
CA LEU A 46 -10.47 -24.27 -7.36
C LEU A 46 -9.92 -25.66 -7.69
N PRO A 47 -8.86 -26.12 -7.00
CA PRO A 47 -8.25 -27.42 -7.28
C PRO A 47 -9.21 -28.60 -7.06
N THR A 48 -10.16 -28.43 -6.13
CA THR A 48 -11.19 -29.40 -5.77
C THR A 48 -12.38 -28.68 -5.15
N ALA A 49 -13.47 -29.41 -4.90
CA ALA A 49 -14.57 -28.90 -4.10
C ALA A 49 -14.13 -28.69 -2.65
N VAL A 50 -14.26 -27.46 -2.16
CA VAL A 50 -13.88 -27.06 -0.81
C VAL A 50 -14.95 -26.17 -0.19
N ASP A 51 -15.03 -26.20 1.14
CA ASP A 51 -15.83 -25.23 1.87
C ASP A 51 -15.06 -23.91 1.93
N VAL A 52 -15.67 -22.86 1.40
CA VAL A 52 -15.12 -21.51 1.38
C VAL A 52 -16.01 -20.55 2.12
N GLU A 53 -15.38 -19.63 2.85
CA GLU A 53 -16.04 -18.50 3.45
C GLU A 53 -15.70 -17.25 2.64
N LEU A 54 -16.70 -16.65 2.00
CA LEU A 54 -16.56 -15.39 1.27
C LEU A 54 -16.77 -14.21 2.22
N GLY A 55 -16.02 -13.13 2.03
CA GLY A 55 -16.18 -11.93 2.83
C GLY A 55 -15.09 -10.91 2.60
N SER A 56 -14.83 -10.08 3.62
CA SER A 56 -13.72 -9.12 3.59
C SER A 56 -12.48 -9.71 4.24
N VAL A 57 -11.32 -9.52 3.62
CA VAL A 57 -10.02 -9.87 4.15
C VAL A 57 -9.25 -8.60 4.47
N GLU A 58 -8.68 -8.55 5.67
CA GLU A 58 -7.75 -7.52 6.08
C GLU A 58 -6.39 -8.16 6.41
N VAL A 59 -5.33 -7.63 5.82
CA VAL A 59 -3.95 -8.03 6.07
C VAL A 59 -3.19 -6.84 6.62
N ARG A 60 -2.56 -7.00 7.78
CA ARG A 60 -1.66 -6.01 8.37
C ARG A 60 -0.28 -6.60 8.51
N GLY A 61 0.75 -5.89 8.08
CA GLY A 61 2.14 -6.29 8.28
C GLY A 61 2.93 -5.14 8.88
N PHE A 62 3.71 -5.38 9.93
CA PHE A 62 4.52 -4.34 10.58
C PHE A 62 5.67 -4.92 11.40
N TRP A 63 6.67 -4.07 11.69
CA TRP A 63 7.76 -4.43 12.60
C TRP A 63 7.40 -4.11 14.05
N THR A 64 7.66 -5.05 14.96
CA THR A 64 7.52 -4.85 16.41
C THR A 64 8.82 -5.14 17.16
N GLY A 65 9.12 -4.32 18.17
CA GLY A 65 10.21 -4.57 19.14
C GLY A 65 9.78 -5.35 20.38
N SER A 66 8.48 -5.59 20.56
CA SER A 66 7.88 -6.34 21.68
C SER A 66 7.16 -7.60 21.18
N PRO A 67 7.10 -8.68 21.98
CA PRO A 67 6.27 -9.84 21.65
C PRO A 67 4.79 -9.42 21.61
N VAL A 68 4.15 -9.54 20.45
CA VAL A 68 2.70 -9.35 20.29
C VAL A 68 2.04 -10.72 20.29
N THR A 69 0.97 -10.86 21.06
CA THR A 69 0.11 -12.05 21.08
C THR A 69 -0.75 -12.03 19.82
N VAL A 70 -0.59 -13.04 18.97
CA VAL A 70 -1.40 -13.20 17.76
C VAL A 70 -2.65 -14.01 18.12
N SER A 71 -3.83 -13.44 17.88
CA SER A 71 -5.09 -14.19 17.91
C SER A 71 -5.50 -14.51 16.47
N VAL A 72 -5.07 -15.67 15.99
CA VAL A 72 -5.76 -16.38 14.89
C VAL A 72 -6.48 -17.53 15.56
N GLY A 73 -7.78 -17.68 15.30
CA GLY A 73 -8.53 -18.85 15.74
C GLY A 73 -7.85 -20.12 15.23
N VAL A 74 -7.27 -20.84 16.19
CA VAL A 74 -7.05 -22.29 16.36
C VAL A 74 -5.62 -22.50 16.87
N GLY A 75 -5.50 -22.69 18.19
CA GLY A 75 -4.41 -23.40 18.86
C GLY A 75 -3.02 -22.75 18.91
N GLY A 76 -2.66 -22.22 20.09
CA GLY A 76 -1.26 -22.14 20.54
C GLY A 76 -0.66 -20.74 20.65
N THR A 77 -0.56 -20.24 21.88
CA THR A 77 0.19 -19.03 22.24
C THR A 77 1.69 -19.29 22.17
N ALA A 78 2.39 -18.74 21.18
CA ALA A 78 3.85 -18.72 21.17
C ALA A 78 4.38 -17.34 21.60
N ARG A 79 4.97 -17.28 22.81
CA ARG A 79 5.63 -16.08 23.36
C ARG A 79 7.10 -16.07 22.91
N ALA A 80 7.51 -15.04 22.17
CA ALA A 80 8.89 -14.90 21.69
C ALA A 80 9.75 -14.03 22.63
N PRO A 81 11.08 -14.29 22.73
CA PRO A 81 11.99 -13.51 23.57
C PRO A 81 12.23 -12.09 23.05
N ALA A 82 12.50 -11.16 23.97
CA ALA A 82 12.71 -9.73 23.70
C ALA A 82 14.09 -9.43 23.08
N GLY A 83 14.16 -8.39 22.22
CA GLY A 83 15.43 -7.79 21.79
C GLY A 83 15.70 -7.74 20.28
N ARG A 84 14.88 -8.37 19.43
CA ARG A 84 15.02 -8.33 17.95
C ARG A 84 13.72 -7.84 17.33
N ARG A 85 13.80 -6.83 16.44
CA ARG A 85 12.62 -6.41 15.65
C ARG A 85 12.11 -7.62 14.86
N ARG A 86 10.85 -7.99 15.09
CA ARG A 86 10.18 -9.09 14.39
C ARG A 86 9.13 -8.51 13.45
N TYR A 87 9.08 -9.02 12.23
CA TYR A 87 7.97 -8.75 11.34
C TYR A 87 6.77 -9.60 11.75
N VAL A 88 5.62 -8.97 11.91
CA VAL A 88 4.36 -9.62 12.25
C VAL A 88 3.38 -9.36 11.13
N ALA A 89 2.75 -10.41 10.65
CA ALA A 89 1.63 -10.34 9.73
C ALA A 89 0.36 -10.84 10.43
N GLU A 90 -0.67 -10.01 10.46
CA GLU A 90 -1.99 -10.30 10.98
C GLU A 90 -2.96 -10.43 9.79
N LEU A 91 -3.76 -11.49 9.81
CA LEU A 91 -4.75 -11.79 8.79
C LEU A 91 -6.10 -11.93 9.48
N THR A 92 -7.04 -11.08 9.11
CA THR A 92 -8.41 -11.11 9.61
C THR A 92 -9.36 -11.36 8.45
N VAL A 93 -10.27 -12.31 8.62
CA VAL A 93 -11.32 -12.61 7.65
C VAL A 93 -12.66 -12.40 8.34
N ASN A 94 -13.52 -11.59 7.75
CA ASN A 94 -14.89 -11.39 8.21
C ASN A 94 -15.83 -12.07 7.20
N PRO A 95 -16.16 -13.35 7.42
CA PRO A 95 -17.00 -14.10 6.49
C PRO A 95 -18.44 -13.61 6.54
N VAL A 96 -19.06 -13.54 5.37
CA VAL A 96 -20.46 -13.15 5.17
C VAL A 96 -21.27 -14.34 4.63
N GLU A 97 -20.63 -15.19 3.83
CA GLU A 97 -21.27 -16.34 3.19
C GLU A 97 -20.35 -17.55 3.31
N ARG A 98 -20.94 -18.74 3.50
CA ARG A 98 -20.24 -20.02 3.44
C ARG A 98 -20.87 -20.88 2.36
N LEU A 99 -20.06 -21.49 1.52
CA LEU A 99 -20.51 -22.42 0.50
C LEU A 99 -19.49 -23.51 0.24
N SER A 100 -19.95 -24.66 -0.23
CA SER A 100 -19.10 -25.74 -0.71
C SER A 100 -19.09 -25.70 -2.24
N THR A 101 -17.93 -25.50 -2.85
CA THR A 101 -17.82 -25.33 -4.30
C THR A 101 -16.45 -25.69 -4.84
N SER A 102 -16.38 -26.03 -6.12
CA SER A 102 -15.15 -26.18 -6.90
C SER A 102 -14.85 -24.95 -7.78
N SER A 103 -15.72 -23.94 -7.77
CA SER A 103 -15.52 -22.69 -8.50
C SER A 103 -16.17 -21.49 -7.80
N LEU A 104 -15.56 -20.32 -7.99
CA LEU A 104 -16.06 -19.06 -7.47
C LEU A 104 -16.34 -18.09 -8.61
N ASP A 105 -17.53 -17.48 -8.60
CA ASP A 105 -17.88 -16.36 -9.45
C ASP A 105 -17.03 -15.14 -9.05
N LEU A 106 -16.26 -14.59 -10.01
CA LEU A 106 -15.39 -13.45 -9.77
C LEU A 106 -16.18 -12.15 -9.56
N GLY A 107 -17.35 -12.00 -10.16
CA GLY A 107 -18.26 -10.90 -9.86
C GLY A 107 -18.70 -10.89 -8.39
N LYS A 108 -18.95 -12.08 -7.82
CA LYS A 108 -19.23 -12.23 -6.37
C LYS A 108 -17.99 -12.04 -5.51
N LEU A 109 -16.87 -12.68 -5.88
CA LEU A 109 -15.62 -12.60 -5.12
C LEU A 109 -15.07 -11.18 -5.08
N CYS A 110 -15.17 -10.45 -6.19
CA CYS A 110 -14.70 -9.08 -6.37
C CYS A 110 -15.85 -8.07 -6.21
N SER A 111 -16.74 -8.31 -5.26
CA SER A 111 -17.97 -7.54 -5.08
C SER A 111 -17.75 -6.08 -4.66
N GLY A 112 -16.58 -5.74 -4.10
CA GLY A 112 -16.26 -4.41 -3.58
C GLY A 112 -14.90 -3.88 -3.99
N GLY A 113 -14.62 -2.62 -3.64
CA GLY A 113 -13.32 -2.00 -3.81
C GLY A 113 -12.26 -2.62 -2.89
N TYR A 114 -11.00 -2.38 -3.21
CA TYR A 114 -9.86 -2.77 -2.39
C TYR A 114 -9.09 -1.54 -1.96
N TYR A 115 -8.27 -1.67 -0.92
CA TYR A 115 -7.36 -0.64 -0.44
C TYR A 115 -6.02 -1.25 -0.09
N LEU A 116 -4.93 -0.66 -0.58
CA LEU A 116 -3.57 -1.11 -0.28
C LEU A 116 -2.68 0.10 0.05
N ALA A 117 -1.99 0.03 1.18
CA ALA A 117 -0.96 0.98 1.56
C ALA A 117 0.33 0.24 1.96
N LEU A 118 1.44 0.59 1.31
CA LEU A 118 2.76 0.00 1.49
C LEU A 118 3.77 1.08 1.89
N LYS A 119 4.41 0.93 3.04
CA LYS A 119 5.47 1.84 3.52
C LYS A 119 6.86 1.33 3.19
N GLY A 120 7.80 2.27 3.01
CA GLY A 120 9.22 1.99 2.79
C GLY A 120 9.88 1.15 3.88
N ASP A 121 9.38 1.23 5.12
CA ASP A 121 9.85 0.44 6.26
C ASP A 121 9.34 -1.01 6.24
N GLY A 122 8.49 -1.40 5.29
CA GLY A 122 7.91 -2.73 5.19
C GLY A 122 6.52 -2.88 5.81
N THR A 123 5.98 -1.83 6.43
CA THR A 123 4.60 -1.82 6.94
C THR A 123 3.60 -1.90 5.78
N LEU A 124 2.55 -2.72 5.92
CA LEU A 124 1.47 -2.83 4.95
C LEU A 124 0.10 -2.88 5.62
N LEU A 125 -0.90 -2.35 4.92
CA LEU A 125 -2.31 -2.61 5.16
C LEU A 125 -2.98 -2.93 3.82
N LEU A 126 -3.62 -4.10 3.72
CA LEU A 126 -4.46 -4.49 2.60
C LEU A 126 -5.87 -4.78 3.11
N ARG A 127 -6.87 -4.19 2.48
CA ARG A 127 -8.29 -4.53 2.67
C ARG A 127 -8.88 -4.86 1.31
N ALA A 128 -9.49 -6.03 1.18
CA ALA A 128 -10.10 -6.44 -0.08
C ALA A 128 -11.20 -7.47 0.16
N PRO A 129 -12.19 -7.57 -0.73
CA PRO A 129 -13.02 -8.76 -0.86
C PRO A 129 -12.16 -10.00 -1.07
N GLY A 130 -12.59 -11.14 -0.55
CA GLY A 130 -11.79 -12.36 -0.59
C GLY A 130 -12.54 -13.58 -0.09
N PHE A 131 -11.77 -14.65 0.06
CA PHE A 131 -12.27 -15.91 0.60
C PHE A 131 -11.24 -16.57 1.52
N ARG A 132 -11.73 -17.42 2.41
CA ARG A 132 -10.93 -18.35 3.21
C ARG A 132 -11.43 -19.77 2.99
N VAL A 133 -10.52 -20.72 2.78
CA VAL A 133 -10.89 -22.14 2.81
C VAL A 133 -11.11 -22.57 4.25
N ALA A 134 -12.30 -23.04 4.56
CA ALA A 134 -12.76 -23.33 5.92
C ALA A 134 -12.38 -24.74 6.41
N SER A 135 -12.20 -25.69 5.50
CA SER A 135 -12.02 -27.10 5.83
C SER A 135 -11.21 -27.84 4.75
N GLY A 136 -10.75 -29.04 5.09
CA GLY A 136 -10.09 -29.96 4.15
C GLY A 136 -8.59 -29.71 3.96
N GLU A 137 -8.03 -30.27 2.87
CA GLU A 137 -6.58 -30.23 2.61
C GLU A 137 -6.02 -28.80 2.54
N TYR A 138 -6.83 -27.84 2.12
CA TYR A 138 -6.44 -26.46 1.88
C TYR A 138 -6.92 -25.49 2.98
N GLU A 139 -7.36 -26.00 4.12
CA GLU A 139 -7.85 -25.18 5.24
C GLU A 139 -6.88 -24.02 5.58
N GLY A 140 -7.45 -22.83 5.75
CA GLY A 140 -6.71 -21.62 6.11
C GLY A 140 -6.04 -20.90 4.93
N VAL A 141 -6.10 -21.44 3.71
CA VAL A 141 -5.73 -20.68 2.51
C VAL A 141 -6.67 -19.48 2.36
N VAL A 142 -6.11 -18.31 2.06
CA VAL A 142 -6.87 -17.07 1.86
C VAL A 142 -6.58 -16.51 0.48
N GLY A 143 -7.64 -16.16 -0.25
CA GLY A 143 -7.56 -15.42 -1.49
C GLY A 143 -8.16 -14.02 -1.33
N VAL A 144 -7.59 -13.05 -2.03
CA VAL A 144 -8.12 -11.67 -2.08
C VAL A 144 -8.27 -11.23 -3.53
N CYS A 145 -9.33 -10.49 -3.82
CA CYS A 145 -9.55 -9.92 -5.13
C CYS A 145 -9.28 -8.41 -5.14
N LEU A 146 -8.40 -7.99 -6.04
CA LEU A 146 -8.14 -6.60 -6.36
C LEU A 146 -8.78 -6.30 -7.71
N ASP A 147 -9.94 -5.66 -7.70
CA ASP A 147 -10.62 -5.23 -8.92
C ASP A 147 -10.60 -3.70 -9.04
N PRO A 148 -9.79 -3.13 -9.94
CA PRO A 148 -9.72 -1.68 -10.13
C PRO A 148 -11.06 -1.09 -10.63
N SER A 149 -11.91 -1.86 -11.31
CA SER A 149 -13.22 -1.38 -11.77
C SER A 149 -14.18 -1.03 -10.62
N LYS A 150 -13.89 -1.53 -9.41
CA LYS A 150 -14.67 -1.26 -8.19
C LYS A 150 -14.16 -0.04 -7.42
N VAL A 151 -13.06 0.58 -7.84
CA VAL A 151 -12.53 1.82 -7.24
C VAL A 151 -13.40 2.99 -7.68
N PRO A 152 -14.07 3.71 -6.74
CA PRO A 152 -14.92 4.83 -7.11
C PRO A 152 -14.11 5.97 -7.71
N ARG A 153 -14.72 6.68 -8.67
CA ARG A 153 -14.12 7.91 -9.19
C ARG A 153 -14.28 9.03 -8.17
N ARG A 154 -13.17 9.62 -7.73
CA ARG A 154 -13.12 10.78 -6.84
C ARG A 154 -12.24 11.86 -7.44
N VAL A 155 -12.65 13.11 -7.27
CA VAL A 155 -11.87 14.28 -7.65
C VAL A 155 -11.79 15.20 -6.44
N ALA A 156 -10.58 15.59 -6.08
CA ALA A 156 -10.29 16.44 -4.93
C ALA A 156 -9.51 17.67 -5.39
N PRO A 157 -10.15 18.85 -5.49
CA PRO A 157 -9.43 20.10 -5.64
C PRO A 157 -8.83 20.53 -4.30
N LEU A 158 -7.61 21.05 -4.34
CA LEU A 158 -6.91 21.64 -3.19
C LEU A 158 -6.34 22.99 -3.58
N GLU A 159 -6.33 23.92 -2.64
CA GLU A 159 -5.72 25.25 -2.82
C GLU A 159 -4.98 25.65 -1.54
N VAL A 160 -3.79 26.21 -1.73
CA VAL A 160 -2.93 26.76 -0.67
C VAL A 160 -2.53 28.17 -1.08
N LEU A 161 -2.61 29.12 -0.14
CA LEU A 161 -2.26 30.53 -0.34
C LEU A 161 -1.23 30.95 0.71
N GLU A 162 -0.18 31.65 0.27
CA GLU A 162 0.87 32.23 1.12
C GLU A 162 1.41 33.53 0.51
N GLY A 163 0.85 34.67 0.92
CA GLY A 163 1.23 35.98 0.37
C GLY A 163 1.02 36.04 -1.14
N ASP A 164 2.10 36.31 -1.88
CA ASP A 164 2.10 36.36 -3.35
C ASP A 164 2.18 34.97 -4.02
N GLU A 165 2.28 33.89 -3.23
CA GLU A 165 2.34 32.53 -3.72
C GLU A 165 1.00 31.83 -3.54
N SER A 166 0.62 31.04 -4.55
CA SER A 166 -0.52 30.14 -4.47
C SER A 166 -0.20 28.84 -5.16
N ALA A 167 -0.62 27.72 -4.58
CA ALA A 167 -0.61 26.43 -5.23
C ALA A 167 -2.04 25.93 -5.38
N ARG A 168 -2.35 25.37 -6.55
CA ARG A 168 -3.60 24.66 -6.81
C ARG A 168 -3.27 23.24 -7.22
N GLY A 169 -3.99 22.30 -6.64
CA GLY A 169 -3.81 20.88 -6.88
C GLY A 169 -5.15 20.22 -7.20
N GLU A 170 -5.12 19.17 -7.98
CA GLU A 170 -6.26 18.31 -8.20
C GLU A 170 -5.78 16.86 -8.24
N VAL A 171 -6.33 16.03 -7.36
CA VAL A 171 -6.14 14.57 -7.40
C VAL A 171 -7.40 13.93 -7.97
N THR A 172 -7.23 13.09 -8.98
CA THR A 172 -8.28 12.21 -9.51
C THR A 172 -7.93 10.77 -9.19
N LEU A 173 -8.77 10.09 -8.41
CA LEU A 173 -8.71 8.66 -8.15
C LEU A 173 -9.79 7.95 -8.96
N GLY A 174 -9.49 6.78 -9.51
CA GLY A 174 -10.50 5.93 -10.15
C GLY A 174 -9.95 4.58 -10.59
N SER A 175 -10.70 3.89 -11.45
CA SER A 175 -10.35 2.55 -11.97
C SER A 175 -9.09 2.52 -12.82
N SER A 176 -8.70 3.65 -13.42
CA SER A 176 -7.45 3.77 -14.18
C SER A 176 -6.27 4.25 -13.31
N GLY A 177 -6.37 4.15 -11.98
CA GLY A 177 -5.32 4.60 -11.05
C GLY A 177 -5.55 6.01 -10.50
N THR A 178 -4.46 6.60 -9.98
CA THR A 178 -4.46 7.95 -9.40
C THR A 178 -3.67 8.88 -10.28
N ARG A 179 -4.28 10.00 -10.67
CA ARG A 179 -3.63 11.09 -11.40
C ARG A 179 -3.67 12.36 -10.59
N GLY A 180 -2.66 13.21 -10.79
CA GLY A 180 -2.55 14.48 -10.11
C GLY A 180 -2.05 15.56 -11.03
N ARG A 181 -2.50 16.77 -10.77
CA ARG A 181 -1.97 17.98 -11.38
C ARG A 181 -1.76 19.01 -10.28
N VAL A 182 -0.62 19.69 -10.32
CA VAL A 182 -0.31 20.81 -9.43
C VAL A 182 0.17 22.00 -10.26
N THR A 183 -0.34 23.18 -9.94
CA THR A 183 0.08 24.46 -10.51
C THR A 183 0.56 25.33 -9.37
N TRP A 184 1.81 25.78 -9.46
CA TRP A 184 2.36 26.78 -8.54
C TRP A 184 2.39 28.13 -9.23
N VAL A 185 1.80 29.15 -8.62
CA VAL A 185 1.79 30.52 -9.13
C VAL A 185 2.49 31.42 -8.13
N PHE A 186 3.36 32.29 -8.62
CA PHE A 186 4.00 33.35 -7.84
C PHE A 186 3.73 34.70 -8.51
N LYS A 187 2.91 35.51 -7.85
CA LYS A 187 2.41 36.79 -8.34
C LYS A 187 3.35 37.92 -7.91
N THR A 188 4.47 38.06 -8.59
CA THR A 188 5.30 39.27 -8.50
C THR A 188 5.50 39.88 -9.87
N GLN A 189 5.75 41.19 -9.90
CA GLN A 189 6.21 41.85 -11.11
C GLN A 189 7.55 41.24 -11.56
N VAL A 190 7.68 41.05 -12.87
CA VAL A 190 8.92 40.63 -13.54
C VAL A 190 9.50 41.86 -14.20
N VAL A 191 10.75 42.18 -13.88
CA VAL A 191 11.50 43.25 -14.56
C VAL A 191 12.48 42.64 -15.55
N ARG A 192 12.60 43.25 -16.73
CA ARG A 192 13.57 42.86 -17.76
C ARG A 192 14.84 43.67 -17.55
N ARG A 193 15.92 42.99 -17.18
CA ARG A 193 17.24 43.59 -17.00
C ARG A 193 18.12 43.25 -18.21
N PHE A 194 18.72 44.26 -18.81
CA PHE A 194 19.74 44.07 -19.84
C PHE A 194 21.08 43.84 -19.17
N THR A 195 21.65 42.65 -19.35
CA THR A 195 22.95 42.27 -18.80
C THR A 195 23.93 42.13 -19.95
N TYR A 196 25.00 42.92 -19.95
CA TYR A 196 26.06 42.83 -20.95
C TYR A 196 26.93 41.61 -20.69
N ASP A 197 26.99 40.69 -21.63
CA ASP A 197 27.89 39.55 -21.60
C ASP A 197 29.22 39.94 -22.27
N LYS A 198 30.29 39.99 -21.47
CA LYS A 198 31.61 40.42 -21.93
C LYS A 198 32.26 39.44 -22.90
N ASP A 199 31.89 38.16 -22.84
CA ASP A 199 32.50 37.12 -23.67
C ASP A 199 31.88 37.09 -25.08
N SER A 200 30.58 37.41 -25.18
CA SER A 200 29.86 37.46 -26.46
C SER A 200 29.72 38.87 -27.04
N GLY A 201 29.93 39.93 -26.26
CA GLY A 201 29.76 41.32 -26.71
C GLY A 201 28.31 41.73 -26.93
N VAL A 202 27.34 40.94 -26.45
CA VAL A 202 25.90 41.14 -26.67
C VAL A 202 25.17 41.35 -25.35
N TYR A 203 24.15 42.22 -25.37
CA TYR A 203 23.22 42.36 -24.25
C TYR A 203 22.25 41.17 -24.22
N ARG A 204 22.20 40.46 -23.10
CA ARG A 204 21.17 39.45 -22.82
C ARG A 204 20.06 40.08 -21.99
N VAL A 205 18.82 39.80 -22.36
CA VAL A 205 17.66 40.13 -21.51
C VAL A 205 17.51 39.02 -20.48
N VAL A 206 17.59 39.39 -19.21
CA VAL A 206 17.32 38.49 -18.08
C VAL A 206 16.03 38.97 -17.42
N GLU A 207 15.05 38.08 -17.31
CA GLU A 207 13.84 38.31 -16.54
C GLU A 207 14.15 38.06 -15.06
N GLU A 208 14.02 39.08 -14.22
CA GLU A 208 14.29 39.03 -12.79
C GLU A 208 13.00 39.39 -12.03
N TYR A 209 12.64 38.57 -11.05
CA TYR A 209 11.49 38.83 -10.20
C TYR A 209 11.83 39.91 -9.16
N ILE A 210 10.92 40.88 -8.95
CA ILE A 210 11.14 41.95 -7.95
C ILE A 210 11.30 41.38 -6.53
N SER A 211 10.57 40.31 -6.22
CA SER A 211 10.73 39.51 -5.01
C SER A 211 11.08 38.07 -5.35
N LYS A 212 11.82 37.39 -4.48
CA LYS A 212 12.10 35.96 -4.66
C LYS A 212 10.96 35.11 -4.10
N PRO A 213 10.64 33.97 -4.74
CA PRO A 213 9.71 33.02 -4.15
C PRO A 213 10.26 32.51 -2.82
N LYS A 214 9.39 32.42 -1.81
CA LYS A 214 9.64 31.80 -0.52
C LYS A 214 9.62 30.28 -0.65
N ALA A 215 8.68 29.74 -1.42
CA ALA A 215 8.57 28.31 -1.61
C ALA A 215 9.66 27.77 -2.55
N ARG A 216 10.07 26.53 -2.32
CA ARG A 216 10.94 25.78 -3.25
C ARG A 216 10.17 24.94 -4.25
N ALA A 217 9.00 24.46 -3.86
CA ALA A 217 8.17 23.60 -4.68
C ALA A 217 6.72 23.61 -4.21
N ALA A 218 5.81 23.24 -5.11
CA ALA A 218 4.47 22.80 -4.75
C ALA A 218 4.33 21.31 -5.09
N ARG A 219 4.03 20.48 -4.10
CA ARG A 219 3.90 19.03 -4.25
C ARG A 219 2.49 18.56 -3.91
N LEU A 220 1.97 17.68 -4.74
CA LEU A 220 0.71 17.00 -4.55
C LEU A 220 0.98 15.56 -4.15
N GLU A 221 0.43 15.14 -3.03
CA GLU A 221 0.64 13.83 -2.42
C GLU A 221 -0.70 13.10 -2.22
N LEU A 222 -0.67 11.78 -2.38
CA LEU A 222 -1.74 10.90 -1.94
C LEU A 222 -1.27 10.16 -0.68
N CYS A 223 -2.00 10.32 0.40
CA CYS A 223 -1.70 9.72 1.69
C CYS A 223 -2.70 8.61 2.03
N GLY A 224 -2.20 7.45 2.43
CA GLY A 224 -2.98 6.32 2.91
C GLY A 224 -2.66 5.97 4.36
N ASP A 225 -3.67 5.70 5.18
CA ASP A 225 -3.50 5.17 6.53
C ASP A 225 -3.17 3.67 6.54
N THR A 226 -2.07 3.29 7.19
CA THR A 226 -1.69 1.88 7.37
C THR A 226 -2.22 1.26 8.68
N GLY A 227 -3.07 1.98 9.43
CA GLY A 227 -3.46 1.66 10.81
C GLY A 227 -2.35 1.86 11.84
N ARG A 228 -1.14 2.20 11.38
CA ARG A 228 0.04 2.54 12.18
C ARG A 228 0.68 3.82 11.64
N GLY A 229 -0.17 4.80 11.32
CA GLY A 229 0.18 6.09 10.73
C GLY A 229 0.08 6.09 9.21
N TYR A 230 0.45 7.20 8.58
CA TYR A 230 0.24 7.42 7.15
C TYR A 230 1.47 7.11 6.30
N VAL A 231 1.22 6.75 5.05
CA VAL A 231 2.21 6.77 3.96
C VAL A 231 1.74 7.76 2.92
N CYS A 232 2.59 8.72 2.55
CA CYS A 232 2.30 9.70 1.51
C CYS A 232 3.21 9.44 0.31
N VAL A 233 2.60 9.36 -0.87
CA VAL A 233 3.30 9.16 -2.15
C VAL A 233 3.07 10.39 -3.00
N ARG A 234 4.14 10.92 -3.58
CA ARG A 234 4.09 12.10 -4.44
C ARG A 234 3.44 11.75 -5.78
N VAL A 235 2.37 12.46 -6.11
CA VAL A 235 1.64 12.30 -7.38
C VAL A 235 2.18 13.27 -8.44
N ALA A 236 2.43 14.52 -8.06
CA ALA A 236 2.97 15.55 -8.95
C ALA A 236 3.75 16.60 -8.14
N GLU A 237 4.70 17.30 -8.77
CA GLU A 237 5.50 18.34 -8.13
C GLU A 237 5.93 19.40 -9.14
N ALA A 238 5.59 20.66 -8.86
CA ALA A 238 6.09 21.83 -9.56
C ALA A 238 7.30 22.38 -8.79
N THR A 239 8.45 22.47 -9.45
CA THR A 239 9.73 22.91 -8.84
C THR A 239 10.09 24.34 -9.19
N LYS A 240 9.34 24.96 -10.10
CA LYS A 240 9.50 26.35 -10.50
C LYS A 240 8.20 27.13 -10.32
N PRO A 241 8.28 28.42 -9.99
CA PRO A 241 7.10 29.27 -9.99
C PRO A 241 6.49 29.36 -11.39
N ASN A 242 5.16 29.43 -11.45
CA ASN A 242 4.35 29.48 -12.67
C ASN A 242 4.45 28.22 -13.55
N GLU A 243 4.85 27.10 -12.95
CA GLU A 243 4.90 25.78 -13.57
C GLU A 243 3.61 25.00 -13.26
N GLU A 244 3.15 24.22 -14.24
CA GLU A 244 2.19 23.14 -14.04
C GLU A 244 2.92 21.80 -14.18
N ALA A 245 2.77 20.94 -13.17
CA ALA A 245 3.26 19.58 -13.20
C ALA A 245 2.10 18.59 -13.14
N ARG A 246 2.27 17.46 -13.82
CA ARG A 246 1.31 16.35 -13.85
C ARG A 246 2.02 15.06 -13.54
N GLY A 247 1.31 14.13 -12.93
CA GLY A 247 1.82 12.78 -12.73
C GLY A 247 0.72 11.77 -12.46
N GLU A 248 1.13 10.51 -12.47
CA GLU A 248 0.27 9.35 -12.29
C GLU A 248 1.01 8.36 -11.39
N LEU A 249 0.29 7.77 -10.46
CA LEU A 249 0.83 6.71 -9.61
C LEU A 249 0.65 5.34 -10.29
N PRO A 250 1.56 4.38 -10.04
CA PRO A 250 1.35 2.99 -10.43
C PRO A 250 0.00 2.47 -9.94
N TYR A 251 -0.63 1.60 -10.71
CA TYR A 251 -1.92 1.00 -10.34
C TYR A 251 -2.03 -0.43 -10.84
N VAL A 252 -3.00 -1.16 -10.29
CA VAL A 252 -3.35 -2.51 -10.75
C VAL A 252 -4.30 -2.33 -11.93
N GLY A 253 -3.82 -2.60 -13.15
CA GLY A 253 -4.58 -2.31 -14.38
C GLY A 253 -5.73 -3.26 -14.69
N GLU A 254 -5.68 -4.48 -14.15
CA GLU A 254 -6.66 -5.53 -14.40
C GLU A 254 -7.03 -6.22 -13.10
N ARG A 255 -8.20 -6.86 -13.07
CA ARG A 255 -8.63 -7.65 -11.91
C ARG A 255 -7.59 -8.74 -11.61
N ARG A 256 -7.18 -8.85 -10.34
CA ARG A 256 -6.26 -9.88 -9.86
C ARG A 256 -6.80 -10.59 -8.64
N VAL A 257 -6.68 -11.92 -8.63
CA VAL A 257 -6.89 -12.73 -7.43
C VAL A 257 -5.52 -13.14 -6.88
N LEU A 258 -5.21 -12.71 -5.68
CA LEU A 258 -3.97 -13.08 -4.99
C LEU A 258 -4.26 -14.18 -3.97
N ILE A 259 -3.49 -15.27 -4.03
CA ILE A 259 -3.53 -16.31 -3.00
C ILE A 259 -2.44 -16.03 -1.98
N LEU A 260 -2.85 -15.69 -0.76
CA LEU A 260 -1.99 -15.28 0.33
C LEU A 260 -1.54 -16.50 1.13
N SER A 261 -0.25 -16.56 1.46
CA SER A 261 0.25 -17.49 2.49
C SER A 261 0.84 -16.71 3.67
N LYS A 262 0.69 -17.26 4.87
CA LYS A 262 1.27 -16.69 6.10
C LYS A 262 2.78 -16.55 5.99
N GLY A 263 3.46 -17.58 5.47
CA GLY A 263 4.91 -17.53 5.21
C GLY A 263 5.28 -16.39 4.25
N TRP A 264 4.52 -16.20 3.17
CA TRP A 264 4.77 -15.10 2.23
C TRP A 264 4.66 -13.72 2.89
N LEU A 265 3.68 -13.52 3.77
CA LEU A 265 3.53 -12.29 4.54
C LEU A 265 4.65 -12.12 5.59
N GLU A 266 5.06 -13.18 6.29
CA GLU A 266 6.07 -13.11 7.35
C GLU A 266 7.50 -12.87 6.85
N TYR A 267 7.86 -13.39 5.65
CA TYR A 267 9.21 -13.29 5.10
C TYR A 267 9.37 -12.22 4.02
N GLY A 268 8.31 -11.94 3.26
CA GLY A 268 8.33 -11.02 2.13
C GLY A 268 7.74 -9.64 2.44
N GLY A 269 6.77 -9.59 3.36
CA GLY A 269 6.09 -8.38 3.80
C GLY A 269 5.59 -7.49 2.64
N ALA A 270 5.65 -6.18 2.83
CA ALA A 270 5.21 -5.19 1.84
C ALA A 270 5.94 -5.33 0.50
N ARG A 271 7.22 -5.69 0.53
CA ARG A 271 8.07 -5.74 -0.68
C ARG A 271 7.74 -6.93 -1.57
N ALA A 272 7.39 -8.07 -0.99
CA ALA A 272 6.96 -9.22 -1.79
C ALA A 272 5.60 -8.96 -2.45
N LEU A 273 4.66 -8.37 -1.72
CA LEU A 273 3.37 -7.93 -2.26
C LEU A 273 3.55 -6.89 -3.37
N ALA A 274 4.43 -5.90 -3.16
CA ALA A 274 4.77 -4.90 -4.17
C ALA A 274 5.31 -5.54 -5.45
N ARG A 275 6.24 -6.49 -5.33
CA ARG A 275 6.82 -7.21 -6.47
C ARG A 275 5.79 -8.04 -7.23
N GLU A 276 4.91 -8.74 -6.52
CA GLU A 276 3.84 -9.54 -7.15
C GLU A 276 2.81 -8.66 -7.88
N LEU A 277 2.57 -7.46 -7.36
CA LEU A 277 1.69 -6.47 -7.98
C LEU A 277 2.37 -5.63 -9.07
N GLY A 278 3.71 -5.66 -9.17
CA GLY A 278 4.46 -4.81 -10.09
C GLY A 278 4.44 -3.33 -9.70
N VAL A 279 4.38 -3.03 -8.41
CA VAL A 279 4.38 -1.65 -7.87
C VAL A 279 5.61 -1.40 -7.00
N GLU A 280 5.95 -0.13 -6.82
CA GLU A 280 7.08 0.29 -5.98
C GLU A 280 6.67 0.47 -4.51
N VAL A 281 7.64 0.61 -3.63
CA VAL A 281 7.41 0.96 -2.21
C VAL A 281 8.13 2.27 -1.93
N PRO A 282 7.47 3.31 -1.37
CA PRO A 282 6.09 3.31 -0.88
C PRO A 282 5.03 3.36 -2.01
N SER A 283 3.83 2.83 -1.72
CA SER A 283 2.69 2.87 -2.65
C SER A 283 1.35 2.97 -1.91
N VAL A 284 0.38 3.61 -2.55
CA VAL A 284 -1.02 3.68 -2.10
C VAL A 284 -1.91 3.41 -3.31
N LEU A 285 -2.73 2.36 -3.23
CA LEU A 285 -3.59 1.90 -4.32
C LEU A 285 -5.02 1.67 -3.83
N GLY A 286 -5.98 1.76 -4.76
CA GLY A 286 -7.39 1.47 -4.50
C GLY A 286 -8.07 2.57 -3.67
N TYR A 287 -9.10 2.20 -2.92
CA TYR A 287 -9.93 3.09 -2.13
C TYR A 287 -10.48 2.41 -0.86
N SER A 288 -10.37 3.11 0.26
CA SER A 288 -11.16 2.86 1.48
C SER A 288 -11.61 4.21 2.00
N ALA A 289 -12.92 4.37 2.20
CA ALA A 289 -13.49 5.59 2.75
C ALA A 289 -12.82 5.93 4.09
N GLY A 290 -12.46 7.20 4.28
CA GLY A 290 -11.78 7.71 5.48
C GLY A 290 -10.32 7.28 5.66
N ALA A 291 -9.77 6.45 4.77
CA ALA A 291 -8.38 5.98 4.86
C ALA A 291 -7.44 6.67 3.85
N LEU A 292 -7.98 7.52 2.98
CA LEU A 292 -7.25 8.24 1.93
C LEU A 292 -7.41 9.74 2.07
N LYS A 293 -6.29 10.45 1.92
CA LYS A 293 -6.22 11.92 1.93
C LYS A 293 -5.41 12.39 0.74
N ALA A 294 -5.92 13.39 0.03
CA ALA A 294 -5.11 14.18 -0.87
C ALA A 294 -4.48 15.32 -0.07
N ARG A 295 -3.20 15.60 -0.30
CA ARG A 295 -2.44 16.64 0.40
C ARG A 295 -1.69 17.50 -0.61
N LEU A 296 -1.91 18.80 -0.56
CA LEU A 296 -1.18 19.79 -1.33
C LEU A 296 -0.24 20.52 -0.38
N VAL A 297 1.06 20.51 -0.67
CA VAL A 297 2.08 21.16 0.15
C VAL A 297 2.81 22.20 -0.68
N LEU A 298 2.87 23.42 -0.15
CA LEU A 298 3.78 24.46 -0.60
C LEU A 298 5.00 24.43 0.35
N ASP A 299 6.15 24.00 -0.16
CA ASP A 299 7.38 23.70 0.59
C ASP A 299 8.14 25.00 0.90
N ILE A 300 8.24 25.37 2.18
CA ILE A 300 8.87 26.61 2.64
C ILE A 300 10.08 26.26 3.53
N PRO A 301 11.32 26.29 3.01
CA PRO A 301 12.49 25.66 3.64
C PRO A 301 12.93 26.24 4.98
N LEU A 302 12.50 27.48 5.27
CA LEU A 302 12.85 28.23 6.48
C LEU A 302 11.59 28.68 7.24
N GLY A 303 10.43 28.13 6.86
CA GLY A 303 9.14 28.43 7.46
C GLY A 303 8.34 27.15 7.71
N THR A 304 7.09 27.32 8.08
CA THR A 304 6.14 26.20 8.15
C THR A 304 5.56 25.98 6.76
N ASP A 305 5.76 24.78 6.21
CA ASP A 305 5.07 24.34 4.99
C ASP A 305 3.58 24.67 5.07
N ARG A 306 3.03 25.22 3.98
CA ARG A 306 1.58 25.42 3.91
C ARG A 306 0.94 24.21 3.28
N VAL A 307 -0.09 23.72 3.94
CA VAL A 307 -0.69 22.43 3.64
C VAL A 307 -2.20 22.60 3.53
N ALA A 308 -2.77 22.09 2.45
CA ALA A 308 -4.19 21.80 2.35
C ALA A 308 -4.37 20.28 2.26
N GLU A 309 -5.38 19.76 2.97
CA GLU A 309 -5.73 18.34 2.97
C GLU A 309 -7.23 18.17 2.75
N VAL A 310 -7.59 17.12 2.03
CA VAL A 310 -8.99 16.72 1.86
C VAL A 310 -9.10 15.20 1.84
N GLU A 311 -10.13 14.67 2.51
CA GLU A 311 -10.44 13.25 2.51
C GLU A 311 -11.12 12.85 1.20
N LEU A 312 -10.82 11.64 0.71
CA LEU A 312 -11.35 11.08 -0.54
C LEU A 312 -12.48 10.07 -0.30
#